data_AF-A0A2V9N7S9-F1
#
_entry.id   AF-A0A2V9N7S9-F1
#
_cell.length_a   1.000
_cell.length_b   1.000
_cell.length_c   1.000
_cell.angle_alpha   90.00
_cell.angle_beta   90.00
_cell.angle_gamma   90.00
#
_symmetry.space_group_name_H-M   'P 1'
#
loop_
_entity.id
_entity.type
_entity.pdbx_description
1 polymer ?
#
loop_
_entity_poly.entity_id
_entity_poly.type
_entity_poly.pdbx_seq_one_letter_code
_entity_poly.pdbx_strand_id
1 'polypeptide(L)'
;MIGLMSEAPGAKCGSTGAVTVSGRLAKAIPELRRLQKLLLAGENLDGRILTDFRDALNHVRNTAWSAHQYIASQNTDQDSAGVLSVLAGERVRVAYQLCQAIQADLKSSDITFQPGHLIQLSIAAKSLLEQLGEVVGAPK
;
A
#
# COMPACT_ATOMS: atom_id res chain seq x y z
N MET A 1 -12.93 -39.21 43.89
CA MET A 1 -12.01 -38.97 42.76
C MET A 1 -12.85 -38.98 41.48
N ILE A 2 -13.44 -37.84 41.13
CA ILE A 2 -14.23 -37.67 39.90
C ILE A 2 -13.65 -36.44 39.22
N GLY A 3 -13.02 -36.67 38.06
CA GLY A 3 -12.25 -35.70 37.31
C GLY A 3 -13.12 -34.66 36.61
N LEU A 4 -12.58 -33.45 36.55
CA LEU A 4 -13.08 -32.30 35.83
C LEU A 4 -13.32 -32.61 34.34
N MET A 5 -14.53 -32.35 33.86
CA MET A 5 -14.76 -31.99 32.46
C MET A 5 -14.46 -30.50 32.32
N SER A 6 -13.32 -30.17 31.71
CA SER A 6 -12.99 -28.83 31.25
C SER A 6 -13.13 -28.84 29.73
N GLU A 7 -14.24 -28.31 29.21
CA GLU A 7 -14.35 -27.99 27.79
C GLU A 7 -13.60 -26.66 27.53
N ALA A 8 -12.63 -26.71 26.62
CA ALA A 8 -11.98 -25.53 26.07
C ALA A 8 -12.83 -24.92 24.95
N PRO A 9 -12.97 -23.59 24.86
CA PRO A 9 -13.64 -22.97 23.73
C PRO A 9 -12.72 -22.99 22.50
N GLY A 10 -13.15 -23.71 21.47
CA GLY A 10 -12.54 -23.67 20.14
C GLY A 10 -12.61 -22.26 19.57
N ALA A 11 -11.44 -21.69 19.28
CA ALA A 11 -11.28 -20.39 18.67
C ALA A 11 -11.94 -20.34 17.28
N LYS A 12 -13.09 -19.66 17.17
CA LYS A 12 -13.60 -19.13 15.91
C LYS A 12 -12.82 -17.86 15.56
N CYS A 13 -11.60 -18.00 15.04
CA CYS A 13 -10.89 -16.87 14.44
C CYS A 13 -10.44 -17.24 13.02
N GLY A 14 -11.18 -16.75 12.03
CA GLY A 14 -10.80 -16.90 10.61
C GLY A 14 -11.90 -16.59 9.59
N SER A 15 -13.19 -16.75 9.94
CA SER A 15 -14.26 -16.73 8.93
C SER A 15 -14.88 -15.34 8.67
N THR A 16 -14.90 -14.43 9.64
CA THR A 16 -15.65 -13.16 9.52
C THR A 16 -14.94 -12.07 8.68
N GLY A 17 -13.60 -12.04 8.68
CA GLY A 17 -12.82 -11.08 7.88
C GLY A 17 -12.84 -11.39 6.37
N ALA A 18 -12.69 -12.65 6.00
CA ALA A 18 -12.69 -13.08 4.59
C ALA A 18 -14.06 -12.85 3.91
N VAL A 19 -15.15 -13.13 4.62
CA VAL A 19 -16.52 -12.99 4.11
C VAL A 19 -16.89 -11.51 3.88
N THR A 20 -16.41 -10.61 4.74
CA THR A 20 -16.67 -9.16 4.63
C THR A 20 -15.84 -8.50 3.52
N VAL A 21 -14.59 -8.93 3.32
CA VAL A 21 -13.73 -8.45 2.22
C VAL A 21 -14.25 -8.96 0.87
N SER A 22 -14.61 -10.25 0.78
CA SER A 22 -15.14 -10.86 -0.46
C SER A 22 -16.41 -10.14 -0.96
N GLY A 23 -17.36 -9.86 -0.06
CA GLY A 23 -18.58 -9.14 -0.42
C GLY A 23 -18.34 -7.70 -0.89
N ARG A 24 -17.32 -7.00 -0.36
CA ARG A 24 -16.94 -5.66 -0.83
C ARG A 24 -16.24 -5.70 -2.18
N LEU A 25 -15.33 -6.66 -2.39
CA LEU A 25 -14.64 -6.85 -3.67
C LEU A 25 -15.60 -7.23 -4.80
N ALA A 26 -16.59 -8.08 -4.50
CA ALA A 26 -17.64 -8.46 -5.46
C ALA A 26 -18.45 -7.25 -5.97
N LYS A 27 -18.60 -6.21 -5.14
CA LYS A 27 -19.25 -4.94 -5.53
C LYS A 27 -18.29 -3.99 -6.24
N ALA A 28 -17.04 -3.90 -5.79
CA ALA A 28 -16.05 -2.99 -6.34
C ALA A 28 -15.63 -3.36 -7.78
N ILE A 29 -15.50 -4.65 -8.09
CA ILE A 29 -15.06 -5.11 -9.42
C ILE A 29 -16.00 -4.64 -10.55
N PRO A 30 -17.34 -4.79 -10.44
CA PRO A 30 -18.27 -4.21 -11.40
C PRO A 30 -18.14 -2.69 -11.55
N GLU A 31 -17.96 -1.95 -10.45
CA GLU A 31 -17.80 -0.49 -10.51
C GLU A 31 -16.49 -0.09 -11.24
N LEU A 32 -15.38 -0.77 -10.96
CA LEU A 32 -14.12 -0.56 -11.68
C LEU A 32 -14.27 -0.80 -13.19
N ARG A 33 -15.03 -1.84 -13.58
CA ARG A 33 -15.33 -2.12 -14.99
C ARG A 33 -16.23 -1.04 -15.63
N ARG A 34 -17.14 -0.45 -14.86
CA ARG A 34 -17.96 0.68 -15.34
C ARG A 34 -17.11 1.93 -15.53
N LEU A 35 -16.23 2.25 -14.57
CA LEU A 35 -15.28 3.36 -14.69
C LEU A 35 -14.38 3.18 -15.92
N GLN A 36 -13.87 1.98 -16.17
CA GLN A 36 -13.10 1.68 -17.39
C GLN A 36 -13.87 2.04 -18.67
N LYS A 37 -15.17 1.71 -18.75
CA LYS A 37 -16.00 2.07 -19.91
C LYS A 37 -16.17 3.58 -20.06
N LEU A 38 -16.34 4.31 -18.96
CA LEU A 38 -16.43 5.77 -18.97
C LEU A 38 -15.12 6.42 -19.43
N LEU A 39 -13.98 5.90 -18.98
CA LEU A 39 -12.66 6.37 -19.40
C LEU A 39 -12.40 6.15 -20.89
N LEU A 40 -12.92 5.05 -21.46
CA LEU A 40 -12.81 4.76 -22.90
C LEU A 40 -13.78 5.60 -23.76
N ALA A 41 -14.90 6.04 -23.19
CA ALA A 41 -15.93 6.80 -23.90
C ALA A 41 -15.79 8.32 -23.77
N GLY A 42 -14.99 8.80 -22.81
CA GLY A 42 -14.89 10.23 -22.48
C GLY A 42 -14.06 11.01 -23.47
N GLU A 43 -14.66 12.02 -24.10
CA GLU A 43 -13.93 13.12 -24.75
C GLU A 43 -13.61 14.21 -23.70
N ASN A 44 -12.41 14.80 -23.76
CA ASN A 44 -11.93 15.86 -22.85
C ASN A 44 -11.80 15.47 -21.36
N LEU A 45 -11.25 14.28 -21.05
CA LEU A 45 -10.92 13.89 -19.68
C LEU A 45 -9.73 14.72 -19.13
N ASP A 46 -9.87 15.23 -17.90
CA ASP A 46 -8.79 15.91 -17.19
C ASP A 46 -7.66 14.91 -16.83
N GLY A 47 -6.45 15.20 -17.29
CA GLY A 47 -5.26 14.39 -17.04
C GLY A 47 -4.90 14.23 -15.55
N ARG A 48 -5.30 15.17 -14.69
CA ARG A 48 -5.10 15.08 -13.24
C ARG A 48 -5.95 13.97 -12.64
N ILE A 49 -7.24 13.92 -13.00
CA ILE A 49 -8.18 12.87 -12.55
C ILE A 49 -7.71 11.48 -13.00
N LEU A 50 -7.16 11.38 -14.21
CA LEU A 50 -6.59 10.13 -14.71
C LEU A 50 -5.35 9.68 -13.93
N THR A 51 -4.51 10.63 -13.55
CA THR A 51 -3.30 10.38 -12.75
C THR A 51 -3.68 9.87 -11.36
N ASP A 52 -4.61 10.55 -10.69
CA ASP A 52 -5.08 10.16 -9.35
C ASP A 52 -5.73 8.78 -9.37
N PHE A 53 -6.59 8.51 -10.36
CA PHE A 53 -7.24 7.22 -10.50
C PHE A 53 -6.23 6.09 -10.73
N ARG A 54 -5.25 6.30 -11.63
CA ARG A 54 -4.19 5.33 -11.91
C ARG A 54 -3.36 5.05 -10.65
N ASP A 55 -3.01 6.08 -9.90
CA ASP A 55 -2.16 5.94 -8.72
C ASP A 55 -2.88 5.21 -7.58
N ALA A 56 -4.17 5.50 -7.39
CA ALA A 56 -5.04 4.75 -6.47
C ALA A 56 -5.15 3.26 -6.86
N LEU A 57 -5.40 2.95 -8.14
CA LEU A 57 -5.47 1.57 -8.62
C LEU A 57 -4.15 0.82 -8.48
N ASN A 58 -3.02 1.47 -8.77
CA ASN A 58 -1.70 0.88 -8.61
C ASN A 58 -1.43 0.49 -7.17
N HIS A 59 -1.81 1.35 -6.21
CA HIS A 59 -1.64 1.06 -4.78
C HIS A 59 -2.50 -0.13 -4.34
N VAL A 60 -3.78 -0.17 -4.73
CA VAL A 60 -4.69 -1.28 -4.43
C VAL A 60 -4.18 -2.58 -5.06
N ARG A 61 -3.74 -2.56 -6.32
CA ARG A 61 -3.15 -3.72 -7.01
C ARG A 61 -1.92 -4.23 -6.29
N ASN A 62 -0.99 -3.35 -5.94
CA ASN A 62 0.25 -3.74 -5.27
C ASN A 62 -0.04 -4.33 -3.88
N THR A 63 -0.99 -3.76 -3.14
CA THR A 63 -1.43 -4.30 -1.84
C THR A 63 -2.07 -5.67 -2.00
N ALA A 64 -2.97 -5.84 -2.96
CA ALA A 64 -3.62 -7.11 -3.25
C ALA A 64 -2.60 -8.19 -3.69
N TRP A 65 -1.63 -7.82 -4.51
CA TRP A 65 -0.53 -8.69 -4.91
C TRP A 65 0.32 -9.11 -3.71
N SER A 66 0.67 -8.17 -2.82
CA SER A 66 1.42 -8.47 -1.58
C SER A 66 0.66 -9.45 -0.68
N ALA A 67 -0.64 -9.24 -0.51
CA ALA A 67 -1.49 -10.13 0.27
C ALA A 67 -1.62 -11.53 -0.37
N HIS A 68 -1.73 -11.59 -1.70
CA HIS A 68 -1.74 -12.85 -2.43
C HIS A 68 -0.42 -13.61 -2.27
N GLN A 69 0.72 -12.91 -2.39
CA GLN A 69 2.04 -13.49 -2.16
C GLN A 69 2.20 -14.01 -0.73
N TYR A 70 1.71 -13.28 0.29
CA TYR A 70 1.68 -13.75 1.68
C TYR A 70 0.87 -15.02 1.85
N ILE A 71 -0.32 -15.09 1.26
CA ILE A 71 -1.16 -16.30 1.33
C ILE A 71 -0.47 -17.47 0.61
N ALA A 72 0.15 -17.23 -0.55
CA ALA A 72 0.88 -18.25 -1.30
C ALA A 72 2.13 -18.76 -0.54
N SER A 73 2.82 -17.86 0.18
CA SER A 73 4.01 -18.18 1.00
C SER A 73 3.66 -18.82 2.34
N GLN A 74 2.40 -18.81 2.77
CA GLN A 74 1.92 -19.57 3.94
C GLN A 74 1.59 -21.04 3.58
N ASN A 75 1.31 -21.32 2.31
CA ASN A 75 0.97 -22.66 1.81
C ASN A 75 2.19 -23.46 1.31
N THR A 76 3.31 -22.77 1.17
CA THR A 76 4.65 -23.34 0.93
C THR A 76 5.43 -23.02 2.20
N ASP A 77 6.28 -23.88 2.73
CA ASP A 77 7.05 -23.63 3.98
C ASP A 77 8.15 -22.56 3.77
N GLN A 78 7.84 -21.52 3.01
CA GLN A 78 8.74 -20.60 2.35
C GLN A 78 8.40 -19.17 2.76
N ASP A 79 8.90 -18.85 3.95
CA ASP A 79 9.65 -17.62 4.22
C ASP A 79 8.84 -16.31 4.37
N SER A 80 8.41 -16.05 5.61
CA SER A 80 7.89 -14.76 6.12
C SER A 80 8.75 -13.54 5.73
N ALA A 81 10.04 -13.76 5.43
CA ALA A 81 10.97 -12.76 4.93
C ALA A 81 10.54 -12.13 3.58
N GLY A 82 9.91 -12.92 2.68
CA GLY A 82 9.46 -12.44 1.38
C GLY A 82 8.38 -11.36 1.47
N VAL A 83 7.49 -11.47 2.45
CA VAL A 83 6.36 -10.55 2.62
C VAL A 83 6.81 -9.21 3.19
N LEU A 84 7.73 -9.24 4.15
CA LEU A 84 8.36 -8.03 4.68
C LEU A 84 9.11 -7.26 3.59
N SER A 85 9.80 -7.97 2.69
CA SER A 85 10.48 -7.37 1.54
C SER A 85 9.50 -6.71 0.57
N VAL A 86 8.37 -7.35 0.28
CA VAL A 86 7.35 -6.76 -0.60
C VAL A 86 6.73 -5.50 0.01
N LEU A 87 6.36 -5.55 1.30
CA LEU A 87 5.82 -4.37 2.00
C LEU A 87 6.85 -3.25 2.10
N ALA A 88 8.14 -3.57 2.26
CA ALA A 88 9.21 -2.59 2.22
C ALA A 88 9.34 -1.91 0.85
N GLY A 89 9.27 -2.69 -0.23
CA GLY A 89 9.27 -2.16 -1.60
C GLY A 89 8.11 -1.20 -1.87
N GLU A 90 6.91 -1.52 -1.36
CA GLU A 90 5.74 -0.63 -1.49
C GLU A 90 5.92 0.67 -0.69
N ARG A 91 6.49 0.63 0.52
CA ARG A 91 6.81 1.85 1.28
C ARG A 91 7.78 2.75 0.53
N VAL A 92 8.81 2.18 -0.10
CA VAL A 92 9.76 2.94 -0.93
C VAL A 92 9.04 3.59 -2.12
N ARG A 93 8.15 2.85 -2.79
CA ARG A 93 7.36 3.37 -3.92
C ARG A 93 6.45 4.53 -3.50
N VAL A 94 5.73 4.39 -2.40
CA VAL A 94 4.85 5.45 -1.86
C VAL A 94 5.65 6.67 -1.43
N ALA A 95 6.80 6.46 -0.76
CA ALA A 95 7.69 7.55 -0.38
C ALA A 95 8.19 8.33 -1.60
N TYR A 96 8.56 7.65 -2.69
CA TYR A 96 8.94 8.30 -3.95
C TYR A 96 7.84 9.18 -4.51
N GLN A 97 6.60 8.68 -4.60
CA GLN A 97 5.46 9.45 -5.10
C GLN A 97 5.16 10.67 -4.21
N LEU A 98 5.21 10.50 -2.89
CA LEU A 98 4.99 11.58 -1.94
C LEU A 98 6.07 12.67 -2.06
N CYS A 99 7.34 12.27 -2.24
CA CYS A 99 8.42 13.21 -2.50
C CYS A 99 8.17 14.03 -3.78
N GLN A 100 7.67 13.41 -4.85
CA GLN A 100 7.33 14.15 -6.09
C GLN A 100 6.20 15.15 -5.87
N ALA A 101 5.15 14.76 -5.15
CA ALA A 101 4.04 15.66 -4.82
C ALA A 101 4.53 16.86 -3.99
N ILE A 102 5.30 16.61 -2.93
CA ILE A 102 5.86 17.68 -2.09
C ILE A 102 6.78 18.61 -2.91
N GLN A 103 7.57 18.07 -3.83
CA GLN A 103 8.40 18.90 -4.72
C GLN A 103 7.59 19.79 -5.66
N ALA A 104 6.42 19.33 -6.13
CA ALA A 104 5.51 20.15 -6.90
C ALA A 104 4.90 21.24 -6.02
N ASP A 105 4.46 20.89 -4.82
CA ASP A 105 3.84 21.83 -3.88
C ASP A 105 4.82 22.91 -3.42
N LEU A 106 6.10 22.59 -3.20
CA LEU A 106 7.16 23.55 -2.86
C LEU A 106 7.41 24.61 -3.95
N LYS A 107 7.00 24.34 -5.20
CA LYS A 107 7.10 25.30 -6.32
C LYS A 107 5.83 26.12 -6.49
N SER A 108 4.75 25.76 -5.79
CA SER A 108 3.47 26.45 -5.86
C SER A 108 3.49 27.71 -5.01
N SER A 109 3.05 28.84 -5.57
CA SER A 109 2.84 30.09 -4.81
C SER A 109 1.60 30.04 -3.92
N ASP A 110 0.71 29.07 -4.15
CA ASP A 110 -0.60 28.99 -3.49
C ASP A 110 -0.57 28.15 -2.21
N ILE A 111 0.58 27.52 -1.90
CA ILE A 111 0.74 26.61 -0.77
C ILE A 111 1.70 27.21 0.25
N THR A 112 1.17 27.52 1.43
CA THR A 112 1.96 28.00 2.56
C THR A 112 2.31 26.82 3.48
N PHE A 113 3.58 26.45 3.52
CA PHE A 113 4.07 25.45 4.45
C PHE A 113 4.38 26.02 5.83
N GLN A 114 4.17 25.22 6.87
CA GLN A 114 4.71 25.52 8.19
C GLN A 114 6.22 25.21 8.21
N PRO A 115 7.10 26.19 8.50
CA PRO A 115 8.56 25.99 8.42
C PRO A 115 9.07 24.82 9.28
N GLY A 116 8.48 24.60 10.46
CA GLY A 116 8.84 23.49 11.35
C GLY A 116 8.65 22.11 10.71
N HIS A 117 7.57 21.90 9.96
CA HIS A 117 7.33 20.63 9.27
C HIS A 117 8.32 20.37 8.14
N LEU A 118 8.71 21.43 7.41
CA LEU A 118 9.75 21.33 6.37
C LEU A 118 11.11 20.99 6.96
N ILE A 119 11.45 21.58 8.11
CA ILE A 119 12.69 21.26 8.83
C ILE A 119 12.69 19.79 9.26
N GLN A 120 11.62 19.31 9.89
CA GLN A 120 11.50 17.90 10.30
C GLN A 120 11.62 16.94 9.11
N LEU A 121 10.92 17.23 8.00
CA LEU A 121 11.02 16.44 6.78
C LEU A 121 12.45 16.45 6.23
N SER A 122 13.12 17.60 6.22
CA SER A 122 14.49 17.72 5.72
C SER A 122 15.49 16.89 6.53
N ILE A 123 15.32 16.81 7.85
CA ILE A 123 16.17 16.00 8.74
C ILE A 123 15.96 14.52 8.45
N ALA A 124 14.68 14.09 8.39
CA ALA A 124 14.34 12.70 8.09
C ALA A 124 14.84 12.28 6.70
N ALA A 125 14.69 13.14 5.68
CA ALA A 125 15.14 12.87 4.33
C ALA A 125 16.67 12.74 4.22
N LYS A 126 17.44 13.57 4.95
CA LYS A 126 18.90 13.46 5.01
C LYS A 126 19.34 12.14 5.64
N SER A 127 18.77 11.78 6.79
CA SER A 127 19.08 10.51 7.45
C SER A 127 18.75 9.30 6.57
N LEU A 128 17.61 9.34 5.86
CA LEU A 128 17.25 8.29 4.91
C LEU A 128 18.21 8.24 3.72
N LEU A 129 18.65 9.39 3.19
CA LEU A 129 19.59 9.45 2.08
C LEU A 129 20.95 8.83 2.45
N GLU A 130 21.45 9.10 3.65
CA GLU A 130 22.68 8.50 4.18
C GLU A 130 22.56 6.96 4.22
N GLN A 131 21.49 6.45 4.82
CA GLN A 131 21.22 5.00 4.90
C GLN A 131 21.06 4.35 3.53
N LEU A 132 20.40 5.03 2.58
CA LEU A 132 20.27 4.53 1.20
C LEU A 132 21.63 4.46 0.50
N GLY A 133 22.52 5.43 0.75
CA GLY A 133 23.88 5.43 0.21
C GLY A 133 24.69 4.21 0.65
N GLU A 134 24.55 3.80 1.92
CA GLU A 134 25.20 2.60 2.46
C GLU A 134 24.67 1.31 1.79
N VAL A 135 23.35 1.22 1.59
CA VAL A 135 22.71 0.02 1.02
C VAL A 135 22.92 -0.10 -0.49
N VAL A 136 22.85 1.01 -1.24
CA VAL A 136 23.01 1.02 -2.70
C VAL A 136 24.50 0.97 -3.10
N GLY A 137 25.39 1.51 -2.27
CA GLY A 137 26.84 1.53 -2.50
C GLY A 137 27.57 0.26 -2.05
N ALA A 138 26.92 -0.67 -1.35
CA ALA A 138 27.54 -1.92 -0.93
C ALA A 138 27.76 -2.85 -2.14
N PRO A 139 28.97 -3.41 -2.36
CA PRO A 139 29.16 -4.46 -3.36
C PRO A 139 28.32 -5.69 -2.97
N LYS A 140 27.63 -6.26 -3.97
CA LYS A 140 26.87 -7.50 -3.84
C LYS A 140 27.77 -8.71 -3.60
#